data_AF-A0A0C3HH53-F1
#
_entry.id   AF-A0A0C3HH53-F1
#
_cell.length_a   1.000
_cell.length_b   1.000
_cell.length_c   1.000
_cell.angle_alpha   90.00
_cell.angle_beta   90.00
_cell.angle_gamma   90.00
#
_symmetry.space_group_name_H-M   'P 1'
#
loop_
_entity.id
_entity.type
_entity.pdbx_description
1 polymer ?
#
loop_
_entity_poly.entity_id
_entity_poly.type
_entity_poly.pdbx_seq_one_letter_code
_entity_poly.pdbx_strand_id
1 'polypeptide(L)'
;MSMFRAKKLDLGCFVNIRVIRDHTKRKVFAEHEPERQALRYIIRNLSLPASTRAKAQLQLTQMHCYTRPSQIRNRCIEGGKSRGVLRDFKMTRYNFRMRALAGLVPGVKKASW
;
A
#
# COMPACT_ATOMS: atom_id res chain seq x y z
N MET A 1 5.89 19.75 -6.82
CA MET A 1 5.88 18.29 -7.09
C MET A 1 6.12 17.55 -5.78
N SER A 2 5.38 16.47 -5.49
CA SER A 2 5.56 15.68 -4.24
C SER A 2 7.00 15.20 -4.13
N MET A 3 7.68 15.48 -3.00
CA MET A 3 9.09 15.11 -2.73
C MET A 3 9.39 13.62 -3.01
N PHE A 4 8.41 12.75 -2.81
CA PHE A 4 8.57 11.29 -2.95
C PHE A 4 8.25 10.72 -4.33
N ARG A 5 7.78 11.53 -5.29
CA ARG A 5 7.45 11.02 -6.62
C ARG A 5 8.73 10.91 -7.45
N ALA A 6 9.05 9.70 -7.91
CA ALA A 6 10.17 9.48 -8.82
C ALA A 6 10.03 10.34 -10.09
N LYS A 7 11.14 10.90 -10.55
CA LYS A 7 11.19 11.72 -11.78
C LYS A 7 10.93 10.87 -13.03
N LYS A 8 11.43 9.63 -13.05
CA LYS A 8 11.17 8.64 -14.09
C LYS A 8 10.07 7.68 -13.65
N LEU A 9 9.14 7.36 -14.54
CA LEU A 9 8.07 6.41 -14.28
C LEU A 9 8.63 4.98 -14.32
N ASP A 10 8.28 4.20 -13.31
CA ASP A 10 8.79 2.87 -13.00
C ASP A 10 7.66 1.83 -12.86
N LEU A 11 6.46 2.17 -13.36
CA LEU A 11 5.27 1.33 -13.34
C LEU A 11 5.04 0.69 -14.70
N GLY A 12 4.87 -0.64 -14.73
CA GLY A 12 4.49 -1.40 -15.93
C GLY A 12 2.99 -1.74 -16.04
N CYS A 13 2.19 -1.33 -15.05
CA CYS A 13 0.74 -1.56 -15.04
C CYS A 13 -0.04 -0.34 -15.55
N PHE A 14 -1.37 -0.40 -15.53
CA PHE A 14 -2.23 0.73 -15.89
C PHE A 14 -1.91 1.97 -15.05
N VAL A 15 -1.53 3.04 -15.73
CA VAL A 15 -1.07 4.28 -15.09
C VAL A 15 -2.25 5.20 -14.85
N ASN A 16 -2.42 5.60 -13.60
CA ASN A 16 -3.39 6.61 -13.16
C ASN A 16 -2.73 7.47 -12.08
N ILE A 17 -3.10 8.75 -11.98
CA ILE A 17 -2.66 9.68 -10.92
C ILE A 17 -2.73 9.01 -9.53
N ARG A 18 -3.83 8.31 -9.23
CA ARG A 18 -4.02 7.66 -7.94
C ARG A 18 -3.20 6.37 -7.77
N VAL A 19 -2.88 5.69 -8.87
CA VAL A 19 -2.01 4.50 -8.88
C VAL A 19 -0.57 4.92 -8.62
N ILE A 20 -0.10 5.96 -9.32
CA ILE A 20 1.22 6.55 -9.08
C ILE A 20 1.36 6.98 -7.62
N ARG A 21 0.35 7.66 -7.07
CA ARG A 21 0.34 8.09 -5.67
C ARG A 21 0.36 6.91 -4.68
N ASP A 22 -0.37 5.83 -4.97
CA ASP A 22 -0.34 4.63 -4.11
C ASP A 22 1.02 3.93 -4.18
N HIS A 23 1.60 3.84 -5.37
CA HIS A 23 2.93 3.28 -5.59
C HIS A 23 4.00 4.05 -4.82
N THR A 24 3.99 5.38 -4.88
CA THR A 24 4.93 6.21 -4.11
C THR A 24 4.79 5.99 -2.60
N LYS A 25 3.55 5.83 -2.10
CA LYS A 25 3.33 5.55 -0.67
C LYS A 25 3.91 4.20 -0.26
N ARG A 26 3.76 3.16 -1.10
CA ARG A 26 4.31 1.83 -0.82
C ARG A 26 5.83 1.85 -0.73
N LYS A 27 6.51 2.57 -1.63
CA LYS A 27 7.97 2.73 -1.61
C LYS A 27 8.46 3.44 -0.35
N VAL A 28 7.88 4.60 -0.07
CA VAL A 28 8.21 5.40 1.13
C VAL A 28 7.94 4.60 2.41
N PHE A 29 6.83 3.86 2.47
CA PHE A 29 6.55 3.00 3.61
C PHE A 29 7.59 1.90 3.78
N ALA A 30 7.99 1.22 2.70
CA ALA A 30 8.98 0.16 2.75
C ALA A 30 10.35 0.66 3.26
N GLU A 31 10.75 1.87 2.86
CA GLU A 31 11.99 2.50 3.33
C GLU A 31 11.93 2.84 4.83
N HIS A 32 10.82 3.40 5.31
CA HIS A 32 10.66 3.88 6.68
C HIS A 32 9.99 2.88 7.64
N GLU A 33 9.70 1.65 7.20
CA GLU A 33 9.04 0.63 8.02
C GLU A 33 9.85 0.28 9.28
N PRO A 34 11.17 -0.01 9.20
CA PRO A 34 11.96 -0.36 10.37
C PRO A 34 11.99 0.75 11.43
N GLU A 35 12.23 1.99 10.99
CA GLU A 35 12.24 3.18 11.84
C GLU A 35 10.90 3.35 12.55
N ARG A 36 9.80 3.21 11.81
CA ARG A 36 8.46 3.33 12.36
C ARG A 36 8.13 2.23 13.37
N GLN A 37 8.58 1.00 13.13
CA GLN A 37 8.38 -0.11 14.07
C GLN A 37 9.19 0.09 15.35
N ALA A 38 10.43 0.58 15.25
CA ALA A 38 11.25 0.92 16.42
C ALA A 38 10.56 1.97 17.30
N LEU A 39 10.05 3.06 16.69
CA LEU A 39 9.29 4.09 17.42
C LEU A 39 8.03 3.50 18.09
N ARG A 40 7.28 2.67 17.36
CA ARG A 40 6.09 2.00 17.88
C ARG A 40 6.38 1.01 19.01
N TYR A 41 7.56 0.38 19.00
CA TYR A 41 8.02 -0.50 20.07
C TYR A 41 8.33 0.32 21.32
N ILE A 42 9.12 1.39 21.19
CA ILE A 42 9.49 2.27 22.30
C ILE A 42 8.25 2.84 22.99
N ILE A 43 7.27 3.33 22.23
CA ILE A 43 6.04 3.94 22.78
C ILE A 43 5.25 2.95 23.67
N ARG A 44 5.20 1.68 23.28
CA ARG A 44 4.44 0.63 23.97
C ARG A 44 5.19 -0.02 25.13
N ASN A 45 6.51 0.09 25.16
CA ASN A 45 7.32 -0.49 26.22
C ASN A 45 7.17 0.32 27.52
N LEU A 46 6.47 -0.24 28.51
CA LEU A 46 6.26 0.40 29.82
C LEU A 46 7.51 0.42 30.71
N SER A 47 8.51 -0.40 30.40
CA SER A 47 9.78 -0.45 31.14
C SER A 47 10.67 0.77 30.86
N LEU A 48 10.39 1.51 29.78
CA LEU A 48 11.15 2.69 29.41
C LEU A 48 10.64 3.95 30.13
N PRO A 49 11.52 4.93 30.42
CA PRO A 49 11.11 6.20 31.01
C PRO A 49 10.04 6.92 30.18
N ALA A 50 9.11 7.60 30.86
CA ALA A 50 8.03 8.35 30.22
C ALA A 50 8.56 9.40 29.21
N SER A 51 9.67 10.06 29.53
CA SER A 51 10.34 11.02 28.64
C SER A 51 10.74 10.40 27.29
N THR A 52 11.36 9.22 27.31
CA THR A 52 11.77 8.50 26.08
C THR A 52 10.56 8.12 25.23
N ARG A 53 9.48 7.69 25.88
CA ARG A 53 8.22 7.34 25.20
C ARG A 53 7.56 8.57 24.57
N ALA A 54 7.53 9.69 25.29
CA ALA A 54 7.01 10.96 24.79
C ALA A 54 7.81 11.46 23.57
N LYS A 55 9.14 11.39 23.62
CA LYS A 55 10.02 11.75 22.49
C LYS A 55 9.73 10.89 21.25
N ALA A 56 9.63 9.57 21.42
CA ALA A 56 9.30 8.66 20.32
C ALA A 56 7.90 8.92 19.74
N GLN A 57 6.93 9.28 20.59
CA GLN A 57 5.57 9.64 20.16
C GLN A 57 5.54 10.93 19.35
N LEU A 58 6.31 11.95 19.74
CA LEU A 58 6.46 13.20 18.97
C LEU A 58 7.09 12.91 17.60
N GLN A 59 8.18 12.14 17.56
CA GLN A 59 8.85 11.75 16.31
C GLN A 59 7.89 10.98 15.38
N LEU A 60 7.16 10.00 15.90
CA LEU A 60 6.20 9.20 15.12
C LEU A 60 5.07 10.07 14.51
N THR A 61 4.67 11.13 15.22
CA THR A 61 3.63 12.07 14.80
C THR A 61 4.12 13.00 13.68
N GLN A 62 5.39 13.43 13.76
CA GLN A 62 6.05 14.29 12.77
C GLN A 62 6.33 13.58 11.44
N MET A 63 6.44 12.24 11.42
CA MET A 63 6.67 11.48 10.19
C MET A 63 5.61 11.80 9.11
N HIS A 64 6.08 11.95 7.87
CA HIS A 64 5.23 12.31 6.73
C HIS A 64 4.08 11.31 6.51
N CYS A 65 2.92 11.77 6.03
CA CYS A 65 1.74 10.93 5.91
C CYS A 65 1.91 9.70 5.01
N TYR A 66 2.83 9.74 4.03
CA TYR A 66 3.11 8.60 3.13
C TYR A 66 3.84 7.44 3.82
N THR A 67 4.49 7.69 4.96
CA THR A 67 5.09 6.65 5.81
C THR A 67 4.04 5.85 6.61
N ARG A 68 2.75 6.20 6.52
CA ARG A 68 1.69 5.53 7.28
C ARG A 68 1.12 4.36 6.46
N PRO A 69 1.11 3.12 7.00
CA PRO A 69 0.56 1.97 6.27
C PRO A 69 -0.94 2.10 6.00
N SER A 70 -1.67 2.83 6.85
CA SER A 70 -3.11 3.10 6.67
C SER A 70 -3.46 3.91 5.42
N GLN A 71 -2.47 4.57 4.80
CA GLN A 71 -2.66 5.37 3.58
C GLN A 71 -2.62 4.55 2.30
N ILE A 72 -2.15 3.30 2.38
CA ILE A 72 -1.99 2.38 1.24
C ILE A 72 -3.33 1.70 0.98
N ARG A 73 -3.75 1.64 -0.29
CA ARG A 73 -4.98 0.97 -0.70
C ARG A 73 -4.77 0.15 -1.96
N ASN A 74 -5.24 -1.08 -1.95
CA ASN A 74 -5.18 -1.94 -3.14
C ASN A 74 -5.94 -1.32 -4.30
N ARG A 75 -5.29 -1.31 -5.47
CA ARG A 75 -5.83 -0.82 -6.74
C ARG A 75 -5.70 -1.90 -7.79
N CYS A 76 -6.64 -1.89 -8.73
CA CYS A 76 -6.61 -2.76 -9.88
C CYS A 76 -5.44 -2.39 -10.80
N ILE A 77 -4.62 -3.36 -11.16
CA ILE A 77 -3.46 -3.18 -12.05
C ILE A 77 -3.83 -2.84 -13.50
N GLU A 78 -5.05 -3.14 -13.92
CA GLU A 78 -5.53 -2.96 -15.30
C GLU A 78 -6.45 -1.75 -15.45
N GLY A 79 -7.22 -1.39 -14.42
CA GLY A 79 -8.18 -0.28 -14.47
C GLY A 79 -8.00 0.81 -13.42
N GLY A 80 -7.02 0.70 -12.51
CA GLY A 80 -6.71 1.70 -11.48
C GLY A 80 -7.76 1.93 -10.38
N LYS A 81 -8.94 1.29 -10.48
CA LYS A 81 -10.03 1.33 -9.49
C LYS A 81 -9.59 0.75 -8.15
N SER A 82 -10.04 1.34 -7.05
CA SER A 82 -9.67 0.94 -5.67
C SER A 82 -10.79 0.24 -4.89
N ARG A 83 -11.98 0.09 -5.48
CA ARG A 83 -13.13 -0.57 -4.87
C ARG A 83 -13.36 -1.91 -5.57
N GLY A 84 -13.74 -2.93 -4.81
CA GLY A 84 -13.98 -4.27 -5.34
C GLY A 84 -12.75 -4.90 -5.98
N VAL A 85 -11.57 -4.70 -5.38
CA VAL A 85 -10.31 -5.32 -5.81
C VAL A 85 -10.13 -6.63 -5.07
N LEU A 86 -9.94 -7.72 -5.81
CA LEU A 86 -9.60 -9.04 -5.26
C LEU A 86 -8.10 -9.05 -4.94
N ARG A 87 -7.71 -9.48 -3.73
CA ARG A 87 -6.31 -9.42 -3.26
C ARG A 87 -5.41 -10.35 -4.07
N ASP A 88 -5.88 -11.57 -4.34
CA ASP A 88 -5.10 -12.62 -5.00
C ASP A 88 -4.76 -12.24 -6.44
N PHE A 89 -5.73 -11.65 -7.16
CA PHE A 89 -5.58 -11.31 -8.57
C PHE A 89 -5.16 -9.86 -8.82
N LYS A 90 -5.17 -8.99 -7.80
CA LYS A 90 -4.87 -7.55 -7.90
C LYS A 90 -5.73 -6.82 -8.96
N MET A 91 -6.94 -7.31 -9.23
CA MET A 91 -7.86 -6.79 -10.24
C MET A 91 -9.25 -6.53 -9.67
N THR A 92 -10.05 -5.71 -10.36
CA THR A 92 -11.46 -5.55 -9.97
C THR A 92 -12.27 -6.81 -10.25
N ARG A 93 -13.38 -7.00 -9.54
CA ARG A 93 -14.33 -8.12 -9.77
C ARG A 93 -14.76 -8.26 -11.23
N TYR A 94 -15.00 -7.15 -11.93
CA TYR A 94 -15.42 -7.18 -13.35
C TYR A 94 -14.27 -7.63 -14.27
N ASN A 95 -13.09 -7.02 -14.15
CA ASN A 95 -11.93 -7.41 -14.95
C ASN A 95 -11.53 -8.86 -14.69
N PHE A 96 -11.58 -9.29 -13.43
CA PHE A 96 -11.38 -10.68 -13.05
C PHE A 96 -12.37 -11.60 -13.78
N ARG A 97 -13.67 -11.29 -13.75
CA ARG A 97 -14.69 -12.07 -14.46
C ARG A 97 -14.38 -12.18 -15.96
N MET A 98 -14.05 -11.07 -16.61
CA MET A 98 -13.76 -11.08 -18.06
C MET A 98 -12.53 -11.93 -18.38
N ARG A 99 -11.44 -11.79 -17.61
CA ARG A 99 -10.22 -12.57 -17.81
C ARG A 99 -10.39 -14.05 -17.46
N ALA A 100 -11.19 -14.37 -16.43
CA ALA A 100 -11.49 -15.74 -16.05
C ALA A 100 -12.33 -16.45 -17.13
N LEU A 101 -13.35 -15.77 -17.68
CA LEU A 101 -14.14 -16.31 -18.80
C LEU A 101 -13.30 -16.47 -20.07
N ALA A 102 -12.32 -15.59 -20.30
CA ALA A 102 -11.38 -15.70 -21.41
C ALA A 102 -10.27 -16.75 -21.19
N GLY A 103 -10.23 -17.46 -20.05
CA GLY A 103 -9.20 -18.45 -19.74
C GLY A 103 -7.81 -17.87 -19.44
N LEU A 104 -7.68 -16.56 -19.24
CA LEU A 104 -6.41 -15.88 -18.96
C LEU A 104 -5.97 -15.98 -17.50
N VAL A 105 -6.86 -16.42 -16.61
CA VAL A 105 -6.56 -16.63 -15.18
C VAL A 105 -6.39 -18.12 -14.92
N PRO A 106 -5.17 -18.59 -14.56
CA PRO A 106 -4.90 -20.01 -14.40
C PRO A 106 -5.70 -20.59 -13.23
N GLY A 107 -6.25 -21.79 -13.42
CA GLY A 107 -6.97 -22.54 -12.38
C GLY A 107 -8.38 -22.05 -12.05
N VAL A 108 -8.86 -20.96 -12.64
CA VAL A 108 -10.20 -20.43 -12.38
C VAL A 108 -11.19 -20.99 -13.39
N LYS A 109 -12.24 -21.66 -12.90
CA LYS A 109 -13.40 -22.10 -13.68
C LYS A 109 -14.69 -21.60 -13.05
N LYS A 110 -15.76 -21.50 -13.84
CA LYS A 110 -17.09 -21.22 -13.31
C LYS A 110 -17.49 -22.36 -12.38
N ALA A 111 -17.88 -22.02 -11.15
CA ALA A 111 -18.36 -23.01 -10.21
C ALA A 111 -19.78 -23.47 -10.62
N SER A 112 -19.99 -24.78 -10.58
CA SER A 112 -21.27 -25.47 -10.80
C SER A 112 -21.35 -26.57 -9.75
N TRP A 113 -22.39 -26.53 -8.93
CA TRP A 113 -22.72 -27.53 -7.93
C TRP A 113 -24.23 -27.75 -7.94
#